data_AF-A0A816II09-F1
#
_entry.id   AF-A0A816II09-F1
#
_cell.length_a   1.000
_cell.length_b   1.000
_cell.length_c   1.000
_cell.angle_alpha   90.00
_cell.angle_beta   90.00
_cell.angle_gamma   90.00
#
_symmetry.space_group_name_H-M   'P 1'
#
loop_
_entity.id
_entity.type
_entity.pdbx_description
1 polymer ?
#
loop_
_entity_poly.entity_id
_entity_poly.type
_entity_poly.pdbx_seq_one_letter_code
_entity_poly.pdbx_strand_id
1 'polypeptide(L)'
;MIYSYAQNGYGRKALELFERMMKLGLQANDVTVLSVLLACNNSGLVDEGCEFFESFRKGKVVLTNDHYACMVDMLGRAGRLDEAEMLINEVLNPDLVLWRTLLSACKIHRNVEMAERLKRKILEIAPGDEGTLILMSNLYAFTGKWNRVVEMKSDMRGMKPKKKSPAMSWVEVDRETHIFMAGDLFSHPNSKQILETLEELIKKAKDLGYVEDKSCVFQAMKESAKERSLHQHSEKLAIAFAVWRNVGGSIKILKNLRVCVDCHSWIKIVSRVINREIVCRDSKRFHHFRDGSCSCRDYW
;
A
#
# COMPACT_ATOMS: atom_id res chain seq x y z
N MET A 1 -4.94 -21.40 -5.01
CA MET A 1 -3.59 -21.48 -4.39
C MET A 1 -2.64 -20.42 -4.95
N ILE A 2 -2.48 -20.29 -6.27
CA ILE A 2 -1.59 -19.28 -6.91
C ILE A 2 -1.89 -17.85 -6.40
N TYR A 3 -3.15 -17.43 -6.46
CA TYR A 3 -3.60 -16.13 -5.94
C TYR A 3 -3.21 -15.88 -4.47
N SER A 4 -3.32 -16.91 -3.62
CA SER A 4 -3.00 -16.78 -2.19
C SER A 4 -1.52 -16.51 -1.99
N TYR A 5 -0.63 -17.26 -2.65
CA TYR A 5 0.81 -16.99 -2.57
C TYR A 5 1.17 -15.59 -3.13
N ALA A 6 0.54 -15.18 -4.23
CA ALA A 6 0.70 -13.84 -4.81
C ALA A 6 0.31 -12.72 -3.82
N GLN A 7 -0.83 -12.87 -3.14
CA GLN A 7 -1.33 -11.90 -2.16
C GLN A 7 -0.50 -11.83 -0.88
N ASN A 8 0.32 -12.85 -0.58
CA ASN A 8 1.13 -12.91 0.63
C ASN A 8 2.63 -12.58 0.40
N GLY A 9 2.98 -12.08 -0.79
CA GLY A 9 4.36 -11.71 -1.14
C GLY A 9 5.25 -12.88 -1.53
N TYR A 10 4.67 -14.06 -1.77
CA TYR A 10 5.41 -15.27 -2.15
C TYR A 10 5.36 -15.52 -3.66
N GLY A 11 5.73 -14.51 -4.47
CA GLY A 11 5.55 -14.56 -5.93
C GLY A 11 6.23 -15.74 -6.61
N ARG A 12 7.46 -16.09 -6.24
CA ARG A 12 8.17 -17.25 -6.82
C ARG A 12 7.40 -18.57 -6.61
N LYS A 13 6.84 -18.80 -5.42
CA LYS A 13 5.99 -19.97 -5.13
C LYS A 13 4.70 -19.96 -5.96
N ALA A 14 4.12 -18.77 -6.16
CA ALA A 14 2.95 -18.62 -7.02
C ALA A 14 3.26 -18.99 -8.48
N LEU A 15 4.42 -18.57 -9.00
CA LEU A 15 4.87 -18.90 -10.36
C LEU A 15 5.20 -20.40 -10.51
N GLU A 16 5.88 -21.01 -9.54
CA GLU A 16 6.13 -22.46 -9.53
C GLU A 16 4.82 -23.29 -9.60
N LEU A 17 3.79 -22.85 -8.87
CA LEU A 17 2.47 -23.48 -8.94
C LEU A 17 1.78 -23.27 -10.28
N PHE A 18 1.95 -22.10 -10.89
CA PHE A 18 1.44 -21.81 -12.23
C PHE A 18 2.13 -22.71 -13.28
N GLU A 19 3.45 -22.82 -13.25
CA GLU A 19 4.20 -23.72 -14.12
C GLU A 19 3.74 -25.17 -13.96
N ARG A 20 3.54 -25.62 -12.72
CA ARG A 20 3.00 -26.97 -12.45
C ARG A 20 1.60 -27.15 -13.03
N MET A 21 0.73 -26.15 -12.89
CA MET A 21 -0.61 -26.16 -13.49
C MET A 21 -0.53 -26.32 -15.02
N MET A 22 0.34 -25.58 -15.69
CA MET A 22 0.54 -25.67 -17.14
C MET A 22 1.11 -27.03 -17.56
N LYS A 23 2.07 -27.60 -16.80
CA LYS A 23 2.63 -28.94 -17.04
C LYS A 23 1.59 -30.06 -16.93
N LEU A 24 0.52 -29.85 -16.17
CA LEU A 24 -0.62 -30.77 -16.06
C LEU A 24 -1.63 -30.62 -17.21
N GLY A 25 -1.35 -29.75 -18.20
CA GLY A 25 -2.25 -29.49 -19.33
C GLY A 25 -3.48 -28.66 -18.97
N LEU A 26 -3.52 -28.06 -17.79
CA LEU A 26 -4.62 -27.20 -17.36
C LEU A 26 -4.53 -25.83 -18.05
N GLN A 27 -5.68 -25.26 -18.41
CA GLN A 27 -5.74 -23.97 -19.07
C GLN A 27 -5.86 -22.83 -18.06
N ALA A 28 -5.07 -21.77 -18.27
CA ALA A 28 -5.22 -20.54 -17.53
C ALA A 28 -6.51 -19.82 -17.92
N ASN A 29 -7.26 -19.35 -16.92
CA ASN A 29 -8.36 -18.40 -17.10
C ASN A 29 -7.93 -16.99 -16.65
N ASP A 30 -8.84 -16.03 -16.74
CA ASP A 30 -8.66 -14.64 -16.30
C ASP A 30 -8.13 -14.55 -14.86
N VAL A 31 -8.71 -15.30 -13.91
CA VAL A 31 -8.25 -15.30 -12.52
C VAL A 31 -6.83 -15.84 -12.38
N THR A 32 -6.47 -16.86 -13.15
CA THR A 32 -5.12 -17.44 -13.16
C THR A 32 -4.11 -16.42 -13.68
N VAL A 33 -4.42 -15.77 -14.81
CA VAL A 33 -3.59 -14.73 -15.42
C VAL A 33 -3.39 -13.58 -14.44
N LEU A 34 -4.46 -13.04 -13.86
CA LEU A 34 -4.38 -11.99 -12.85
C LEU A 34 -3.52 -12.42 -11.66
N SER A 35 -3.63 -13.66 -11.21
CA SER A 35 -2.84 -14.18 -10.07
C SER A 35 -1.34 -14.24 -10.37
N VAL A 36 -0.96 -14.58 -11.61
CA VAL A 36 0.45 -14.59 -12.06
C VAL A 36 1.00 -13.17 -12.14
N LEU A 37 0.24 -12.24 -12.74
CA LEU A 37 0.65 -10.83 -12.80
C LEU A 37 0.77 -10.23 -11.39
N LEU A 38 -0.18 -10.53 -10.49
CA LEU A 38 -0.12 -10.11 -9.08
C LEU A 38 1.08 -10.70 -8.34
N ALA A 39 1.45 -11.94 -8.63
CA ALA A 39 2.63 -12.58 -8.04
C ALA A 39 3.92 -11.80 -8.40
N CYS A 40 4.05 -11.46 -9.69
CA CYS A 40 5.16 -10.67 -10.20
C CYS A 40 5.16 -9.27 -9.60
N ASN A 41 3.99 -8.62 -9.62
CA ASN A 41 3.78 -7.28 -9.10
C ASN A 41 4.14 -7.21 -7.61
N ASN A 42 3.63 -8.11 -6.78
CA ASN A 42 3.87 -8.05 -5.34
C ASN A 42 5.30 -8.45 -4.92
N SER A 43 6.12 -8.98 -5.84
CA SER A 43 7.45 -9.52 -5.55
C SER A 43 8.58 -8.85 -6.35
N GLY A 44 8.28 -7.80 -7.12
CA GLY A 44 9.27 -7.07 -7.91
C GLY A 44 9.84 -7.83 -9.09
N LEU A 45 9.13 -8.84 -9.61
CA LEU A 45 9.53 -9.63 -10.77
C LEU A 45 9.06 -8.94 -12.05
N VAL A 46 9.60 -7.75 -12.31
CA VAL A 46 9.07 -6.85 -13.35
C VAL A 46 9.24 -7.46 -14.74
N ASP A 47 10.41 -7.99 -15.04
CA ASP A 47 10.72 -8.53 -16.36
C ASP A 47 9.93 -9.82 -16.63
N GLU A 48 9.85 -10.73 -15.65
CA GLU A 48 9.00 -11.93 -15.77
C GLU A 48 7.52 -11.56 -15.92
N GLY A 49 7.07 -10.51 -15.21
CA GLY A 49 5.71 -9.99 -15.34
C GLY A 49 5.41 -9.51 -16.76
N CYS A 50 6.35 -8.78 -17.39
CA CYS A 50 6.26 -8.36 -18.77
C CYS A 50 6.22 -9.56 -19.75
N GLU A 51 7.09 -10.55 -19.54
CA GLU A 51 7.12 -11.77 -20.38
C GLU A 51 5.80 -12.55 -20.31
N PHE A 52 5.27 -12.76 -19.09
CA PHE A 52 3.98 -13.42 -18.91
C PHE A 52 2.86 -12.62 -19.54
N PHE A 53 2.82 -11.30 -19.33
CA PHE A 53 1.79 -10.44 -19.91
C PHE A 53 1.76 -10.54 -21.44
N GLU A 54 2.91 -10.44 -22.10
CA GLU A 54 3.01 -10.59 -23.55
C GLU A 54 2.62 -11.99 -24.03
N SER A 55 2.94 -13.04 -23.26
CA SER A 55 2.43 -14.39 -23.54
C SER A 55 0.91 -14.47 -23.43
N PHE A 56 0.30 -13.81 -22.44
CA PHE A 56 -1.15 -13.82 -22.24
C PHE A 56 -1.88 -13.02 -23.33
N ARG A 57 -1.30 -11.91 -23.80
CA ARG A 57 -1.81 -11.12 -24.94
C ARG A 57 -1.94 -11.95 -26.22
N LYS A 58 -1.00 -12.86 -26.45
CA LYS A 58 -1.00 -13.80 -27.59
C LYS A 58 -1.89 -15.02 -27.36
N GLY A 59 -2.40 -15.18 -26.14
CA GLY A 59 -3.23 -16.30 -25.73
C GLY A 59 -4.71 -16.10 -26.06
N LYS A 60 -5.54 -16.98 -25.49
CA LYS A 60 -7.01 -16.97 -25.65
C LYS A 60 -7.74 -16.18 -24.57
N VAL A 61 -7.04 -15.76 -23.52
CA VAL A 61 -7.64 -15.05 -22.38
C VAL A 61 -7.79 -13.57 -22.73
N VAL A 62 -9.02 -13.06 -22.65
CA VAL A 62 -9.29 -11.63 -22.83
C VAL A 62 -8.79 -10.88 -21.60
N LEU A 63 -7.88 -9.94 -21.81
CA LEU A 63 -7.34 -9.11 -20.74
C LEU A 63 -8.30 -7.96 -20.42
N THR A 64 -8.59 -7.81 -19.13
CA THR A 64 -9.49 -6.79 -18.56
C THR A 64 -8.69 -5.63 -17.93
N ASN A 65 -9.38 -4.56 -17.53
CA ASN A 65 -8.79 -3.43 -16.79
C ASN A 65 -7.96 -3.87 -15.58
N ASP A 66 -8.35 -4.92 -14.85
CA ASP A 66 -7.61 -5.42 -13.69
C ASP A 66 -6.22 -5.95 -14.05
N HIS A 67 -6.09 -6.61 -15.21
CA HIS A 67 -4.82 -7.12 -15.72
C HIS A 67 -3.88 -5.96 -16.09
N TYR A 68 -4.41 -4.97 -16.81
CA TYR A 68 -3.67 -3.75 -17.15
C TYR A 68 -3.31 -2.94 -15.92
N ALA A 69 -4.20 -2.82 -14.93
CA ALA A 69 -3.92 -2.12 -13.67
C ALA A 69 -2.79 -2.79 -12.89
N CYS A 70 -2.73 -4.12 -12.91
CA CYS A 70 -1.62 -4.86 -12.32
C CYS A 70 -0.28 -4.56 -13.03
N MET A 71 -0.27 -4.49 -14.37
CA MET A 71 0.92 -4.14 -15.14
C MET A 71 1.34 -2.69 -14.95
N VAL A 72 0.39 -1.75 -14.95
CA VAL A 72 0.64 -0.32 -14.72
C VAL A 72 1.18 -0.07 -13.32
N ASP A 73 0.66 -0.76 -12.30
CA ASP A 73 1.23 -0.69 -10.93
C ASP A 73 2.67 -1.22 -10.90
N MET A 74 2.94 -2.34 -11.60
CA MET A 74 4.25 -2.97 -11.65
C MET A 74 5.29 -2.07 -12.33
N LEU A 75 5.01 -1.63 -13.56
CA LEU A 75 5.87 -0.73 -14.33
C LEU A 75 6.02 0.61 -13.62
N GLY A 76 4.91 1.14 -13.08
CA GLY A 76 4.90 2.39 -12.35
C GLY A 76 5.82 2.36 -11.13
N ARG A 77 5.78 1.29 -10.33
CA ARG A 77 6.69 1.13 -9.18
C ARG A 77 8.14 0.91 -9.60
N ALA A 78 8.37 0.28 -10.75
CA ALA A 78 9.70 0.13 -11.33
C ALA A 78 10.29 1.42 -11.95
N GLY A 79 9.50 2.50 -12.06
CA GLY A 79 9.94 3.76 -12.69
C GLY A 79 9.78 3.80 -14.21
N ARG A 80 9.20 2.77 -14.80
CA ARG A 80 8.89 2.66 -16.24
C ARG A 80 7.58 3.38 -16.56
N LEU A 81 7.50 4.67 -16.21
CA LEU A 81 6.26 5.46 -16.25
C LEU A 81 5.70 5.63 -17.67
N ASP A 82 6.56 5.85 -18.66
CA ASP A 82 6.12 6.04 -20.05
C ASP A 82 5.54 4.74 -20.62
N GLU A 83 6.16 3.60 -20.33
CA GLU A 83 5.63 2.28 -20.72
C GLU A 83 4.29 1.99 -20.04
N ALA A 84 4.16 2.39 -18.76
CA ALA A 84 2.89 2.29 -18.06
C ALA A 84 1.81 3.18 -18.70
N GLU A 85 2.13 4.42 -19.12
CA GLU A 85 1.18 5.29 -19.84
C GLU A 85 0.81 4.69 -21.21
N MET A 86 1.76 4.09 -21.94
CA MET A 86 1.50 3.40 -23.20
C MET A 86 0.49 2.27 -23.03
N LEU A 87 0.64 1.42 -22.00
CA LEU A 87 -0.31 0.34 -21.72
C LEU A 87 -1.73 0.85 -21.45
N ILE A 88 -1.89 2.00 -20.78
CA ILE A 88 -3.23 2.56 -20.56
C ILE A 88 -3.87 2.98 -21.89
N ASN A 89 -3.09 3.55 -22.81
CA ASN A 89 -3.59 3.99 -24.12
C ASN A 89 -3.99 2.83 -25.04
N GLU A 90 -3.53 1.60 -24.77
CA GLU A 90 -3.98 0.40 -25.48
C GLU A 90 -5.39 -0.05 -25.04
N VAL A 91 -5.83 0.37 -23.85
CA VAL A 91 -7.13 0.01 -23.30
C VAL A 91 -8.21 0.88 -23.92
N LEU A 92 -9.25 0.27 -24.49
CA LEU A 92 -10.35 1.00 -25.13
C LEU A 92 -11.12 1.91 -24.14
N ASN A 93 -11.39 1.40 -22.94
CA ASN A 93 -12.14 2.10 -21.88
C ASN A 93 -11.40 2.01 -20.54
N PRO A 94 -10.29 2.75 -20.37
CA PRO A 94 -9.49 2.72 -19.16
C PRO A 94 -10.29 3.33 -18.00
N ASP A 95 -10.49 2.56 -16.93
CA ASP A 95 -11.24 3.04 -15.78
C ASP A 95 -10.42 4.02 -14.91
N LEU A 96 -11.09 4.66 -13.97
CA LEU A 96 -10.45 5.59 -13.03
C LEU A 96 -9.40 4.92 -12.14
N VAL A 97 -9.49 3.61 -11.90
CA VAL A 97 -8.51 2.89 -11.08
C VAL A 97 -7.19 2.79 -11.82
N LEU A 98 -7.22 2.48 -13.12
CA LEU A 98 -6.06 2.38 -13.98
C LEU A 98 -5.29 3.71 -14.05
N TRP A 99 -5.98 4.82 -14.33
CA TRP A 99 -5.36 6.15 -14.35
C TRP A 99 -4.80 6.58 -12.99
N ARG A 100 -5.54 6.33 -11.90
CA ARG A 100 -5.07 6.65 -10.54
C ARG A 100 -3.88 5.79 -10.10
N THR A 101 -3.75 4.59 -10.64
CA THR A 101 -2.60 3.72 -10.39
C THR A 101 -1.32 4.34 -10.94
N LEU A 102 -1.33 4.80 -12.19
CA LEU A 102 -0.19 5.52 -12.77
C LEU A 102 0.07 6.86 -12.07
N LEU A 103 -0.98 7.60 -11.70
CA LEU A 103 -0.85 8.83 -10.93
C LEU A 103 -0.17 8.59 -9.57
N SER A 104 -0.51 7.49 -8.90
CA SER A 104 0.15 7.09 -7.65
C SER A 104 1.63 6.77 -7.88
N ALA A 105 2.01 6.19 -9.01
CA ALA A 105 3.41 5.94 -9.36
C ALA A 105 4.18 7.24 -9.63
N CYS A 106 3.55 8.26 -10.22
CA CYS A 106 4.16 9.57 -10.41
C CYS A 106 4.61 10.20 -9.09
N LYS A 107 3.89 9.94 -7.98
CA LYS A 107 4.31 10.36 -6.63
C LYS A 107 5.65 9.72 -6.21
N ILE A 108 5.79 8.41 -6.43
CA ILE A 108 7.00 7.65 -6.07
C ILE A 108 8.23 8.25 -6.77
N HIS A 109 8.08 8.56 -8.06
CA HIS A 109 9.17 9.06 -8.91
C HIS A 109 9.20 10.58 -9.06
N ARG A 110 8.39 11.31 -8.28
CA ARG A 110 8.31 12.79 -8.28
C ARG A 110 8.03 13.40 -9.67
N ASN A 111 7.38 12.66 -10.56
CA ASN A 111 7.05 13.12 -11.91
C ASN A 111 5.80 14.00 -11.89
N VAL A 112 5.99 15.27 -11.52
CA VAL A 112 4.89 16.24 -11.42
C VAL A 112 4.25 16.55 -12.77
N GLU A 113 5.05 16.57 -13.84
CA GLU A 113 4.55 16.88 -15.17
C GLU A 113 3.54 15.85 -15.66
N MET A 114 3.90 14.56 -15.62
CA MET A 114 2.98 13.47 -15.99
C MET A 114 1.75 13.49 -15.08
N ALA A 115 1.93 13.66 -13.77
CA ALA A 115 0.82 13.72 -12.82
C ALA A 115 -0.20 14.81 -13.16
N GLU A 116 0.25 15.99 -13.59
CA GLU A 116 -0.64 17.09 -14.03
C GLU A 116 -1.40 16.74 -15.31
N ARG A 117 -0.75 16.05 -16.27
CA ARG A 117 -1.43 15.55 -17.48
C ARG A 117 -2.53 14.55 -17.12
N LEU A 118 -2.21 13.58 -16.26
CA LEU A 118 -3.14 12.55 -15.80
C LEU A 118 -4.30 13.16 -15.01
N LYS A 119 -4.02 14.12 -14.12
CA LYS A 119 -5.04 14.87 -13.37
C LYS A 119 -6.08 15.48 -14.33
N ARG A 120 -5.63 16.17 -15.40
CA ARG A 120 -6.55 16.78 -16.37
C ARG A 120 -7.44 15.72 -17.04
N LYS A 121 -6.84 14.65 -17.59
CA LYS A 121 -7.57 13.53 -18.18
C LYS A 121 -8.61 12.94 -17.23
N ILE A 122 -8.23 12.67 -15.98
CA ILE A 122 -9.13 12.07 -14.99
C ILE A 122 -10.29 13.02 -14.64
N LEU A 123 -10.02 14.30 -14.46
CA LEU A 123 -11.06 15.27 -14.08
C LEU A 123 -11.99 15.65 -15.24
N GLU A 124 -11.57 15.48 -16.48
CA GLU A 124 -12.45 15.53 -17.66
C GLU A 124 -13.45 14.37 -17.65
N ILE A 125 -13.01 13.16 -17.31
CA ILE A 125 -13.87 11.95 -17.25
C ILE A 125 -14.76 11.98 -16.00
N ALA A 126 -14.19 12.34 -14.85
CA ALA A 126 -14.87 12.33 -13.56
C ALA A 126 -14.60 13.65 -12.82
N PRO A 127 -15.38 14.70 -13.13
CA PRO A 127 -15.29 15.97 -12.44
C PRO A 127 -15.44 15.76 -10.94
N GLY A 128 -14.39 16.15 -10.21
CA GLY A 128 -14.37 16.05 -8.76
C GLY A 128 -14.04 14.67 -8.18
N ASP A 129 -13.28 13.84 -8.90
CA ASP A 129 -12.68 12.63 -8.29
C ASP A 129 -11.73 13.00 -7.13
N GLU A 130 -12.21 12.80 -5.89
CA GLU A 130 -11.45 13.12 -4.68
C GLU A 130 -10.13 12.35 -4.58
N GLY A 131 -10.09 11.10 -5.08
CA GLY A 131 -8.88 10.27 -5.05
C GLY A 131 -7.72 10.92 -5.79
N THR A 132 -8.00 11.46 -6.98
CA THR A 132 -7.05 12.20 -7.82
C THR A 132 -6.57 13.47 -7.13
N LEU A 133 -7.48 14.26 -6.54
CA LEU A 133 -7.11 15.49 -5.83
C LEU A 133 -6.23 15.21 -4.61
N ILE A 134 -6.51 14.14 -3.87
CA ILE A 134 -5.68 13.68 -2.74
C ILE A 134 -4.29 13.24 -3.22
N LEU A 135 -4.22 12.43 -4.29
CA LEU A 135 -2.94 12.00 -4.85
C LEU A 135 -2.09 13.18 -5.31
N MET A 136 -2.70 14.16 -5.99
CA MET A 136 -2.03 15.40 -6.39
C MET A 136 -1.57 16.24 -5.20
N SER A 137 -2.43 16.43 -4.20
CA SER A 137 -2.08 17.15 -2.96
C SER A 137 -0.88 16.49 -2.26
N ASN A 138 -0.88 15.16 -2.16
CA ASN A 138 0.23 14.41 -1.59
C ASN A 138 1.52 14.54 -2.40
N LEU A 139 1.45 14.51 -3.73
CA LEU A 139 2.60 14.72 -4.61
C LEU A 139 3.17 16.14 -4.47
N TYR A 140 2.32 17.16 -4.43
CA TYR A 140 2.78 18.54 -4.21
C TYR A 140 3.41 18.72 -2.83
N ALA A 141 2.83 18.14 -1.78
CA ALA A 141 3.41 18.17 -0.45
C ALA A 141 4.79 17.48 -0.42
N PHE A 142 4.89 16.31 -1.06
CA PHE A 142 6.14 15.55 -1.18
C PHE A 142 7.23 16.29 -1.98
N THR A 143 6.82 17.11 -2.96
CA THR A 143 7.73 17.94 -3.78
C THR A 143 7.89 19.37 -3.27
N GLY A 144 7.40 19.69 -2.06
CA GLY A 144 7.54 21.01 -1.43
C GLY A 144 6.71 22.13 -2.06
N LYS A 145 5.78 21.81 -2.99
CA LYS A 145 4.92 22.77 -3.68
C LYS A 145 3.72 23.19 -2.82
N TRP A 146 3.98 23.79 -1.65
CA TRP A 146 2.94 24.09 -0.64
C TRP A 146 1.83 25.02 -1.12
N ASN A 147 2.12 25.98 -1.99
CA ASN A 147 1.10 26.86 -2.57
C ASN A 147 0.02 26.05 -3.32
N ARG A 148 0.44 25.02 -4.07
CA ARG A 148 -0.47 24.10 -4.78
C ARG A 148 -1.25 23.21 -3.82
N VAL A 149 -0.66 22.83 -2.68
CA VAL A 149 -1.37 22.09 -1.62
C VAL A 149 -2.51 22.91 -1.04
N VAL A 150 -2.26 24.20 -0.78
CA VAL A 150 -3.26 25.13 -0.24
C VAL A 150 -4.39 25.36 -1.25
N GLU A 151 -4.05 25.62 -2.51
CA GLU A 151 -5.00 25.75 -3.64
C GLU A 151 -5.91 24.52 -3.70
N MET A 152 -5.33 23.32 -3.80
CA MET A 152 -6.07 22.05 -3.87
C MET A 152 -6.98 21.83 -2.67
N LYS A 153 -6.53 22.14 -1.45
CA LYS A 153 -7.36 22.01 -0.24
C LYS A 153 -8.52 23.00 -0.21
N SER A 154 -8.39 24.16 -0.84
CA SER A 154 -9.47 25.12 -0.98
C SER A 154 -10.50 24.63 -2.00
N ASP A 155 -10.05 24.12 -3.15
CA ASP A 155 -10.92 23.51 -4.16
C ASP A 155 -11.73 22.34 -3.57
N MET A 156 -11.05 21.45 -2.83
CA MET A 156 -11.67 20.30 -2.18
C MET A 156 -12.70 20.68 -1.10
N ARG A 157 -12.57 21.86 -0.46
CA ARG A 157 -13.54 22.34 0.53
C ARG A 157 -14.84 22.84 -0.10
N GLY A 158 -14.78 23.29 -1.36
CA GLY A 158 -15.97 23.68 -2.13
C GLY A 158 -16.81 22.49 -2.63
N MET A 159 -16.30 21.26 -2.47
CA MET A 159 -16.98 20.04 -2.92
C MET A 159 -17.86 19.47 -1.81
N LYS A 160 -19.01 18.86 -2.16
CA LYS A 160 -19.86 18.18 -1.18
C LYS A 160 -19.02 17.14 -0.42
N PRO A 161 -18.94 17.19 0.92
CA PRO A 161 -18.14 16.24 1.67
C PRO A 161 -18.74 14.84 1.52
N LYS A 162 -18.07 13.96 0.76
CA LYS A 162 -18.32 12.52 0.92
C LYS A 162 -17.76 12.11 2.27
N LYS A 163 -18.45 11.19 2.98
CA LYS A 163 -17.95 10.59 4.22
C LYS A 163 -16.59 9.94 3.94
N LYS A 164 -15.50 10.63 4.28
CA LYS A 164 -14.16 10.06 4.22
C LYS A 164 -14.01 9.08 5.37
N SER A 165 -13.73 7.82 5.07
CA SER A 165 -13.32 6.87 6.10
C SER A 165 -11.93 7.29 6.61
N PRO A 166 -11.74 7.44 7.93
CA PRO A 166 -10.43 7.72 8.50
C PRO A 166 -9.46 6.56 8.25
N ALA A 167 -8.17 6.81 8.41
CA ALA A 167 -7.16 5.76 8.35
C ALA A 167 -7.25 4.87 9.60
N MET A 168 -7.76 3.65 9.43
CA MET A 168 -8.11 2.73 10.51
C MET A 168 -7.28 1.46 10.43
N SER A 169 -6.78 1.01 11.57
CA SER A 169 -6.23 -0.34 11.72
C SER A 169 -6.97 -1.06 12.82
N TRP A 170 -7.12 -2.38 12.71
CA TRP A 170 -7.80 -3.16 13.72
C TRP A 170 -7.15 -4.52 13.93
N VAL A 171 -7.41 -5.07 15.11
CA VAL A 171 -6.94 -6.39 15.56
C VAL A 171 -8.08 -7.09 16.27
N GLU A 172 -8.15 -8.40 16.11
CA GLU A 172 -9.09 -9.26 16.82
C GLU A 172 -8.37 -9.88 18.03
N VAL A 173 -8.85 -9.60 19.23
CA VAL A 173 -8.34 -10.12 20.51
C VAL A 173 -9.54 -10.55 21.34
N ASP A 174 -9.48 -11.73 21.95
CA ASP A 174 -10.56 -12.27 22.79
C ASP A 174 -11.94 -12.30 22.09
N ARG A 175 -11.96 -12.50 20.76
CA ARG A 175 -13.15 -12.45 19.87
C ARG A 175 -13.79 -11.07 19.74
N GLU A 176 -13.11 -10.02 20.19
CA GLU A 176 -13.51 -8.63 20.03
C GLU A 176 -12.63 -7.93 18.98
N THR A 177 -13.24 -7.07 18.17
CA THR A 177 -12.50 -6.24 17.21
C THR A 177 -12.18 -4.89 17.83
N HIS A 178 -10.89 -4.61 18.00
CA HIS A 178 -10.40 -3.32 18.49
C HIS A 178 -9.92 -2.47 17.32
N ILE A 179 -10.55 -1.30 17.14
CA ILE A 179 -10.27 -0.37 16.02
C ILE A 179 -9.49 0.82 16.54
N PHE A 180 -8.44 1.18 15.81
CA PHE A 180 -7.55 2.29 16.09
C PHE A 180 -7.56 3.29 14.94
N MET A 181 -7.60 4.58 15.27
CA MET A 181 -7.52 5.68 14.32
C MET A 181 -6.29 6.53 14.60
N ALA A 182 -5.65 7.04 13.55
CA ALA A 182 -4.53 7.94 13.74
C ALA A 182 -4.98 9.21 14.47
N GLY A 183 -4.26 9.58 15.54
CA GLY A 183 -4.58 10.71 16.40
C GLY A 183 -5.70 10.46 17.41
N ASP A 184 -6.33 9.29 17.41
CA ASP A 184 -7.36 8.92 18.38
C ASP A 184 -6.73 8.18 19.57
N LEU A 185 -6.00 8.94 20.39
CA LEU A 185 -5.15 8.39 21.44
C LEU A 185 -5.91 7.99 22.70
N PHE A 186 -7.11 8.53 22.93
CA PHE A 186 -7.81 8.44 24.21
C PHE A 186 -9.20 7.81 24.12
N SER A 187 -9.69 7.45 22.92
CA SER A 187 -10.99 6.77 22.79
C SER A 187 -10.98 5.34 23.34
N HIS A 188 -9.82 4.67 23.34
CA HIS A 188 -9.72 3.31 23.82
C HIS A 188 -9.65 3.27 25.36
N PRO A 189 -10.42 2.40 26.05
CA PRO A 189 -10.41 2.29 27.52
C PRO A 189 -9.02 2.03 28.12
N ASN A 190 -8.15 1.36 27.37
CA ASN A 190 -6.77 1.03 27.76
C ASN A 190 -5.71 1.90 27.06
N SER A 191 -6.06 3.12 26.66
CA SER A 191 -5.16 4.06 25.96
C SER A 191 -3.81 4.23 26.66
N LYS A 192 -3.79 4.38 27.98
CA LYS A 192 -2.55 4.53 28.75
C LYS A 192 -1.59 3.37 28.52
N GLN A 193 -2.05 2.13 28.69
CA GLN A 193 -1.20 0.94 28.54
C GLN A 193 -0.72 0.75 27.10
N ILE A 194 -1.57 1.08 26.12
CA ILE A 194 -1.22 1.02 24.69
C ILE A 194 -0.10 2.02 24.39
N LEU A 195 -0.21 3.26 24.88
CA LEU A 195 0.78 4.30 24.63
C LEU A 195 2.12 4.00 25.34
N GLU A 196 2.09 3.51 26.58
CA GLU A 196 3.29 3.06 27.29
C GLU A 196 4.01 1.93 26.52
N THR A 197 3.24 0.94 26.04
CA THR A 197 3.78 -0.17 25.22
C THR A 197 4.33 0.33 23.89
N LEU A 198 3.65 1.28 23.24
CA LEU A 198 4.07 1.88 21.98
C LEU A 198 5.41 2.63 22.15
N GLU A 199 5.55 3.45 23.20
CA GLU A 199 6.77 4.18 23.50
C GLU A 199 7.95 3.22 23.74
N GLU A 200 7.74 2.13 24.47
CA GLU A 200 8.75 1.09 24.68
C GLU A 200 9.17 0.43 23.36
N LEU A 201 8.21 0.06 22.51
CA LEU A 201 8.49 -0.54 21.21
C LEU A 201 9.23 0.41 20.27
N ILE A 202 8.88 1.69 20.25
CA ILE A 202 9.58 2.72 19.47
C ILE A 202 11.02 2.85 19.96
N LYS A 203 11.24 2.93 21.28
CA LYS A 203 12.59 3.00 21.85
C LYS A 203 13.44 1.81 21.43
N LYS A 204 12.95 0.58 21.65
CA LYS A 204 13.66 -0.65 21.24
C LYS A 204 13.91 -0.71 19.73
N ALA A 205 12.97 -0.23 18.92
CA ALA A 205 13.15 -0.16 17.48
C ALA A 205 14.26 0.83 17.09
N LYS A 206 14.34 2.00 17.74
CA LYS A 206 15.41 2.99 17.52
C LYS A 206 16.78 2.44 17.91
N ASP A 207 16.86 1.72 19.03
CA ASP A 207 18.10 1.05 19.47
C ASP A 207 18.59 0.02 18.43
N LEU A 208 17.68 -0.52 17.61
CA LEU A 208 17.97 -1.42 16.49
C LEU A 208 18.07 -0.72 15.11
N GLY A 209 18.14 0.61 15.08
CA GLY A 209 18.36 1.39 13.85
C GLY A 209 17.10 1.84 13.11
N TYR A 210 15.92 1.80 13.73
CA TYR A 210 14.73 2.44 13.18
C TYR A 210 14.91 3.97 13.10
N VAL A 211 14.70 4.52 11.91
CA VAL A 211 14.66 5.96 11.66
C VAL A 211 13.31 6.30 11.04
N GLU A 212 12.65 7.31 11.59
CA GLU A 212 11.35 7.76 11.10
C GLU A 212 11.42 8.33 9.69
N ASP A 213 10.58 7.83 8.77
CA ASP A 213 10.47 8.39 7.42
C ASP A 213 9.42 9.52 7.38
N LYS A 214 9.91 10.74 7.60
CA LYS A 214 9.10 11.97 7.63
C LYS A 214 8.48 12.34 6.29
N SER A 215 8.93 11.73 5.19
CA SER A 215 8.32 11.92 3.87
C SER A 215 6.90 11.33 3.80
N CYS A 216 6.52 10.48 4.77
CA CYS A 216 5.17 9.97 4.94
C CYS A 216 4.18 10.98 5.53
N VAL A 217 4.62 12.17 5.97
CA VAL A 217 3.75 13.21 6.56
C VAL A 217 3.46 14.33 5.54
N PHE A 218 2.24 14.36 5.00
CA PHE A 218 1.82 15.33 3.97
C PHE A 218 1.23 16.64 4.53
N GLN A 219 1.46 16.92 5.82
CA GLN A 219 1.01 18.13 6.47
C GLN A 219 2.19 19.07 6.76
N ALA A 220 2.00 20.37 6.53
CA ALA A 220 2.97 21.38 6.89
C ALA A 220 2.97 21.54 8.42
N MET A 221 3.94 20.92 9.08
CA MET A 221 4.11 20.97 10.53
C MET A 221 5.60 20.95 10.90
N LYS A 222 5.92 21.35 12.14
CA LYS A 222 7.28 21.30 12.69
C LYS A 222 7.80 19.85 12.70
N GLU A 223 9.11 19.68 12.57
CA GLU A 223 9.75 18.35 12.52
C GLU A 223 9.40 17.45 13.72
N SER A 224 9.43 17.98 14.94
CA SER A 224 9.04 17.25 16.15
C SER A 224 7.55 16.89 16.21
N ALA A 225 6.70 17.57 15.44
CA ALA A 225 5.29 17.20 15.29
C ALA A 225 5.11 16.08 14.25
N LYS A 226 5.93 16.05 13.18
CA LYS A 226 5.91 14.97 12.18
C LYS A 226 6.27 13.63 12.81
N GLU A 227 7.33 13.62 13.62
CA GLU A 227 7.78 12.42 14.34
C GLU A 227 6.68 11.86 15.23
N ARG A 228 6.08 12.72 16.07
CA ARG A 228 4.95 12.34 16.92
C ARG A 228 3.75 11.82 16.11
N SER A 229 3.43 12.45 14.99
CA SER A 229 2.35 11.98 14.11
C SER A 229 2.63 10.58 13.55
N LEU A 230 3.88 10.27 13.18
CA LEU A 230 4.26 8.94 12.67
C LEU A 230 4.16 7.86 13.74
N HIS A 231 4.49 8.19 14.99
CA HIS A 231 4.36 7.25 16.11
C HIS A 231 2.90 6.86 16.35
N GLN A 232 1.98 7.77 16.08
CA GLN A 232 0.55 7.62 16.34
C GLN A 232 -0.25 7.08 15.15
N HIS A 233 0.42 6.48 14.16
CA HIS A 233 -0.27 5.75 13.10
C HIS A 233 -1.06 4.57 13.67
N SER A 234 -2.24 4.31 13.11
CA SER A 234 -3.15 3.30 13.64
C SER A 234 -2.57 1.88 13.63
N GLU A 235 -1.66 1.58 12.70
CA GLU A 235 -0.93 0.31 12.62
C GLU A 235 -0.10 0.07 13.89
N LYS A 236 0.61 1.11 14.35
CA LYS A 236 1.49 1.04 15.53
C LYS A 236 0.67 0.90 16.81
N LEU A 237 -0.44 1.62 16.90
CA LEU A 237 -1.40 1.50 18.01
C LEU A 237 -1.99 0.09 18.10
N ALA A 238 -2.43 -0.48 16.97
CA ALA A 238 -2.98 -1.84 16.92
C ALA A 238 -1.95 -2.90 17.34
N ILE A 239 -0.70 -2.77 16.91
CA ILE A 239 0.39 -3.67 17.30
C ILE A 239 0.73 -3.50 18.79
N ALA A 240 0.85 -2.27 19.27
CA ALA A 240 1.10 -2.01 20.69
C ALA A 240 0.00 -2.61 21.58
N PHE A 241 -1.27 -2.47 21.20
CA PHE A 241 -2.38 -3.12 21.90
C PHE A 241 -2.25 -4.66 21.90
N ALA A 242 -1.96 -5.27 20.74
CA ALA A 242 -1.82 -6.72 20.64
C ALA A 242 -0.64 -7.27 21.45
N VAL A 243 0.47 -6.53 21.50
CA VAL A 243 1.64 -6.86 22.33
C VAL A 243 1.29 -6.74 23.82
N TRP A 244 0.64 -5.63 24.22
CA TRP A 244 0.21 -5.41 25.59
C TRP A 244 -0.75 -6.48 26.10
N ARG A 245 -1.74 -6.86 25.29
CA ARG A 245 -2.68 -7.95 25.62
C ARG A 245 -2.03 -9.33 25.65
N ASN A 246 -0.75 -9.44 25.25
CA ASN A 246 0.00 -10.68 25.17
C ASN A 246 -0.75 -11.76 24.36
N VAL A 247 -1.32 -11.37 23.21
CA VAL A 247 -1.99 -12.30 22.29
C VAL A 247 -1.04 -13.46 21.99
N GLY A 248 -1.49 -14.71 22.00
CA GLY A 248 -0.62 -15.86 21.66
C GLY A 248 -0.28 -15.92 20.16
N GLY A 249 0.80 -16.61 19.80
CA GLY A 249 1.14 -16.90 18.39
C GLY A 249 1.47 -15.66 17.53
N SER A 250 0.96 -15.61 16.29
CA SER A 250 1.17 -14.49 15.36
C SER A 250 0.20 -13.33 15.63
N ILE A 251 0.70 -12.10 15.64
CA ILE A 251 -0.16 -10.90 15.69
C ILE A 251 -0.74 -10.65 14.30
N LYS A 252 -2.05 -10.50 14.17
CA LYS A 252 -2.73 -10.24 12.89
C LYS A 252 -3.43 -8.90 12.93
N ILE A 253 -2.98 -7.94 12.12
CA ILE A 253 -3.61 -6.63 12.01
C ILE A 253 -4.15 -6.41 10.59
N LEU A 254 -5.22 -5.65 10.48
CA LEU A 254 -5.80 -5.22 9.22
C LEU A 254 -5.74 -3.69 9.12
N LYS A 255 -5.53 -3.20 7.90
CA LYS A 255 -5.47 -1.78 7.57
C LYS A 255 -6.37 -1.51 6.35
N ASN A 256 -7.17 -0.45 6.42
CA ASN A 256 -8.06 -0.07 5.31
C ASN A 256 -7.37 0.68 4.15
N LEU A 257 -6.13 1.13 4.36
CA LEU A 257 -5.26 1.79 3.38
C LEU A 257 -3.99 0.96 3.14
N ARG A 258 -3.15 1.36 2.19
CA ARG A 258 -1.80 0.80 2.05
C ARG A 258 -0.97 1.27 3.26
N VAL A 259 -0.26 0.36 3.90
CA VAL A 259 0.67 0.69 5.01
C VAL A 259 1.77 1.61 4.47
N CYS A 260 2.17 2.67 5.18
CA CYS A 260 3.23 3.58 4.73
C CYS A 260 4.65 2.99 4.89
N VAL A 261 5.67 3.56 4.22
CA VAL A 261 7.09 3.14 4.32
C VAL A 261 7.54 3.05 5.78
N ASP A 262 7.21 4.10 6.55
CA ASP A 262 7.62 4.24 7.93
C ASP A 262 7.07 3.11 8.80
N CYS A 263 5.75 2.85 8.71
CA CYS A 263 5.12 1.75 9.43
C CYS A 263 5.66 0.41 8.96
N HIS A 264 5.81 0.19 7.66
CA HIS A 264 6.39 -1.05 7.14
C HIS A 264 7.79 -1.32 7.72
N SER A 265 8.64 -0.29 7.76
CA SER A 265 10.00 -0.37 8.32
C SER A 265 10.01 -0.59 9.83
N TRP A 266 9.14 0.10 10.56
CA TRP A 266 8.97 -0.09 12.00
C TRP A 266 8.48 -1.50 12.34
N ILE A 267 7.45 -2.01 11.64
CA ILE A 267 6.88 -3.35 11.91
C ILE A 267 7.92 -4.44 11.68
N LYS A 268 8.76 -4.32 10.64
CA LYS A 268 9.90 -5.22 10.42
C LYS A 268 10.75 -5.31 11.69
N ILE A 269 11.24 -4.17 12.19
CA ILE A 269 12.11 -4.13 13.36
C ILE A 269 11.39 -4.64 14.60
N VAL A 270 10.12 -4.25 14.80
CA VAL A 270 9.31 -4.73 15.93
C VAL A 270 9.15 -6.24 15.91
N SER A 271 8.94 -6.87 14.75
CA SER A 271 8.85 -8.34 14.65
C SER A 271 10.09 -9.06 15.20
N ARG A 272 11.28 -8.43 15.09
CA ARG A 272 12.52 -8.89 15.73
C ARG A 272 12.53 -8.60 17.23
N VAL A 273 12.15 -7.38 17.63
CA VAL A 273 12.08 -6.97 19.06
C VAL A 273 11.21 -7.92 19.88
N ILE A 274 10.04 -8.29 19.37
CA ILE A 274 9.10 -9.16 20.08
C ILE A 274 9.33 -10.65 19.79
N ASN A 275 10.28 -11.00 18.91
CA ASN A 275 10.56 -12.35 18.41
C ASN A 275 9.30 -13.11 17.96
N ARG A 276 8.41 -12.44 17.23
CA ARG A 276 7.11 -12.99 16.81
C ARG A 276 6.74 -12.50 15.42
N GLU A 277 6.00 -13.35 14.71
CA GLU A 277 5.45 -12.97 13.41
C GLU A 277 4.30 -11.96 13.58
N ILE A 278 4.37 -10.89 12.79
CA ILE A 278 3.28 -9.93 12.62
C ILE A 278 2.79 -10.07 11.18
N VAL A 279 1.50 -10.37 11.01
CA VAL A 279 0.84 -10.40 9.71
C VAL A 279 0.01 -9.15 9.59
N CYS A 280 0.34 -8.28 8.64
CA CYS A 280 -0.44 -7.09 8.32
C CYS A 280 -1.12 -7.24 6.97
N ARG A 281 -2.45 -7.23 6.95
CA ARG A 281 -3.21 -7.12 5.70
C ARG A 281 -3.56 -5.66 5.45
N ASP A 282 -2.97 -5.07 4.42
CA ASP A 282 -3.31 -3.73 3.97
C ASP A 282 -4.37 -3.77 2.85
N SER A 283 -4.70 -2.63 2.25
CA SER A 283 -5.70 -2.57 1.17
C SER A 283 -5.26 -3.23 -0.14
N LYS A 284 -4.00 -3.67 -0.25
CA LYS A 284 -3.40 -4.24 -1.46
C LYS A 284 -2.97 -5.69 -1.29
N ARG A 285 -2.40 -6.07 -0.14
CA ARG A 285 -1.78 -7.38 0.08
C ARG A 285 -1.57 -7.70 1.57
N PHE A 286 -1.08 -8.90 1.83
CA PHE A 286 -0.57 -9.33 3.11
C PHE A 286 0.96 -9.15 3.17
N HIS A 287 1.42 -8.69 4.32
CA HIS A 287 2.82 -8.58 4.69
C HIS A 287 3.07 -9.49 5.87
N HIS A 288 4.01 -10.41 5.73
CA HIS A 288 4.48 -11.26 6.82
C HIS A 288 5.81 -10.71 7.34
N PHE A 289 5.79 -10.13 8.53
CA PHE A 289 6.97 -9.60 9.18
C PHE A 289 7.51 -10.63 10.17
N ARG A 290 8.76 -11.06 9.97
CA ARG A 290 9.47 -11.99 10.84
C ARG A 290 10.94 -11.64 10.88
N ASP A 291 11.49 -11.53 12.09
CA ASP A 291 12.92 -11.29 12.34
C ASP A 291 13.53 -10.14 11.50
N GLY A 292 12.85 -8.99 11.48
CA GLY A 292 13.37 -7.82 10.76
C GLY A 292 13.15 -7.84 9.26
N SER A 293 12.51 -8.88 8.71
CA SER A 293 12.25 -9.05 7.27
C SER A 293 10.76 -9.05 6.97
N CYS A 294 10.38 -8.72 5.74
CA CYS A 294 9.00 -8.81 5.25
C CYS A 294 8.91 -9.76 4.04
N SER A 295 7.82 -10.49 3.89
CA SER A 295 7.58 -11.37 2.72
C SER A 295 7.62 -10.62 1.39
N CYS A 296 7.34 -9.31 1.35
CA CYS A 296 7.43 -8.50 0.14
C CYS A 296 8.87 -8.15 -0.30
N ARG A 297 9.90 -8.55 0.47
CA ARG A 297 11.33 -8.28 0.20
C ARG A 297 11.66 -6.81 -0.04
N ASP A 298 10.99 -5.93 0.70
CA ASP A 298 11.12 -4.47 0.57
C ASP A 298 10.75 -3.90 -0.81
N TYR A 299 10.10 -4.70 -1.66
CA TYR A 299 9.36 -4.21 -2.82
C TYR A 299 8.02 -3.64 -2.36
N TRP A 300 8.11 -2.62 -1.49
CA TRP A 300 6.99 -1.93 -0.83
C TRP A 300 6.37 -0.86 -1.72
#